data_AF-A0A0L6JGP2-F1
#
_entry.id   AF-A0A0L6JGP2-F1
#
_cell.length_a   1.000
_cell.length_b   1.000
_cell.length_c   1.000
_cell.angle_alpha   90.00
_cell.angle_beta   90.00
_cell.angle_gamma   90.00
#
_symmetry.space_group_name_H-M   'P 1'
#
loop_
_entity.id
_entity.type
_entity.pdbx_description
1 polymer ?
#
loop_
_entity_poly.entity_id
_entity_poly.type
_entity_poly.pdbx_seq_one_letter_code
_entity_poly.pdbx_strand_id
1 'polypeptide(L)' 'MARPKDSYIIEVHYPKSQGGLIELRRRLGKAYIEFIKGYIMGLPICGEEKDELYIKIIERIRLNGENCD' A
#
# COMPACT_ATOMS: atom_id res chain seq x y z
N MET A 1 -7.92 -37.65 -12.18
CA MET A 1 -9.13 -36.90 -11.82
C MET A 1 -8.82 -35.41 -11.89
N ALA A 2 -9.44 -34.67 -12.80
CA ALA A 2 -9.30 -33.22 -12.89
C ALA A 2 -10.05 -32.58 -11.71
N ARG A 3 -9.38 -31.72 -10.93
CA ARG A 3 -10.04 -30.96 -9.86
C ARG A 3 -11.15 -30.08 -10.48
N PRO A 4 -12.35 -29.98 -9.87
CA PRO A 4 -13.39 -29.07 -10.34
C PRO A 4 -12.85 -27.64 -10.33
N LYS A 5 -13.13 -26.87 -11.39
CA LYS A 5 -12.68 -25.48 -11.57
C LYS A 5 -13.34 -24.50 -10.60
N ASP A 6 -14.37 -24.94 -9.89
CA ASP A 6 -15.17 -24.08 -9.03
C ASP A 6 -14.62 -24.08 -7.61
N SER A 7 -14.57 -22.88 -7.04
CA SER A 7 -14.25 -22.55 -5.65
C SER A 7 -12.77 -22.48 -5.27
N TYR A 8 -11.96 -21.72 -6.01
CA TYR A 8 -10.92 -20.94 -5.32
C TYR A 8 -11.63 -19.83 -4.54
N ILE A 9 -11.95 -20.09 -3.27
CA ILE A 9 -12.39 -19.03 -2.36
C ILE A 9 -11.14 -18.26 -1.99
N ILE A 10 -10.99 -17.06 -2.56
CA ILE A 10 -9.95 -16.13 -2.13
C ILE A 10 -10.45 -15.49 -0.84
N GLU A 11 -10.10 -16.06 0.31
CA GLU A 11 -10.34 -15.43 1.61
C GLU A 11 -9.36 -14.25 1.78
N VAL A 12 -9.86 -13.04 1.55
CA VAL A 12 -9.07 -11.81 1.69
C VAL A 12 -9.05 -11.39 3.16
N HIS A 13 -7.95 -11.69 3.85
CA HIS A 13 -7.72 -11.21 5.21
C HIS A 13 -6.94 -9.90 5.19
N TYR A 14 -7.65 -8.80 5.39
CA TYR A 14 -7.01 -7.51 5.64
C TYR A 14 -6.37 -7.49 7.04
N PRO A 15 -5.15 -6.95 7.17
CA PRO A 15 -4.52 -6.83 8.47
C PRO A 15 -5.35 -5.94 9.40
N LYS A 16 -5.71 -6.46 10.57
CA LYS A 16 -6.46 -5.71 11.58
C LYS A 16 -5.57 -4.96 12.57
N SER A 17 -4.29 -5.29 12.62
CA SER A 17 -3.30 -4.69 13.52
C SER A 17 -2.33 -3.78 12.76
N GLN A 18 -1.77 -2.80 13.46
CA GLN A 18 -0.74 -1.92 12.92
C GLN A 18 0.50 -2.70 12.45
N GLY A 19 0.91 -3.75 13.17
CA GLY A 19 2.00 -4.63 12.77
C GLY A 19 1.73 -5.36 11.46
N GLY A 20 0.50 -5.85 11.25
CA GLY A 20 0.14 -6.52 10.00
C GLY A 20 0.08 -5.56 8.80
N LEU A 21 -0.26 -4.29 9.02
CA LEU A 21 -0.18 -3.26 7.97
C LEU A 21 1.27 -2.96 7.59
N ILE A 22 2.19 -2.95 8.57
CA ILE A 22 3.64 -2.79 8.32
C ILE A 22 4.18 -3.98 7.53
N GLU A 23 3.82 -5.21 7.92
CA GLU A 23 4.24 -6.41 7.21
C GLU A 23 3.69 -6.45 5.78
N LEU A 24 2.42 -6.10 5.59
CA LEU A 24 1.81 -6.02 4.27
C LEU A 24 2.50 -4.97 3.39
N ARG A 25 2.82 -3.80 3.94
CA ARG A 25 3.61 -2.76 3.26
C ARG A 25 4.97 -3.30 2.83
N ARG A 26 5.69 -3.98 3.72
CA ARG A 26 7.00 -4.57 3.43
C ARG A 26 6.93 -5.62 2.32
N ARG A 27 5.90 -6.48 2.33
CA ARG A 27 5.68 -7.50 1.29
C ARG A 27 5.37 -6.90 -0.08
N LEU A 28 4.63 -5.79 -0.11
CA LEU A 28 4.33 -5.08 -1.36
C LEU A 28 5.53 -4.27 -1.88
N GLY A 29 6.40 -3.80 -0.98
CA GLY A 29 7.63 -3.08 -1.34
C GLY A 29 7.36 -1.90 -2.27
N LYS A 30 7.98 -1.91 -3.46
CA LYS A 30 7.82 -0.84 -4.47
C LYS A 30 6.38 -0.67 -4.96
N ALA A 31 5.61 -1.75 -5.05
CA ALA A 31 4.22 -1.68 -5.50
C ALA A 31 3.33 -0.86 -4.55
N TYR A 32 3.65 -0.82 -3.26
CA TYR A 32 2.95 0.02 -2.29
C TYR A 32 3.19 1.52 -2.54
N ILE A 33 4.41 1.90 -2.93
CA ILE A 33 4.76 3.29 -3.25
C ILE A 33 4.04 3.72 -4.54
N GLU A 34 4.03 2.85 -5.56
CA GLU A 34 3.30 3.11 -6.81
C GLU A 34 1.79 3.23 -6.58
N PHE A 35 1.22 2.36 -5.73
CA PHE A 35 -0.19 2.44 -5.34
C PHE A 35 -0.51 3.79 -4.69
N ILE A 36 0.30 4.24 -3.72
CA ILE A 36 0.11 5.55 -3.09
C ILE A 36 0.22 6.67 -4.12
N LYS A 37 1.25 6.65 -4.98
CA LYS A 37 1.44 7.67 -6.00
C LYS A 37 0.22 7.74 -6.93
N GLY A 38 -0.28 6.61 -7.40
CA GLY A 38 -1.49 6.54 -8.23
C GLY A 38 -2.72 7.08 -7.51
N TYR A 39 -2.89 6.72 -6.23
CA TYR A 39 -3.99 7.23 -5.41
C TYR A 39 -3.95 8.76 -5.29
N ILE A 40 -2.79 9.34 -4.99
CA ILE A 40 -2.62 10.79 -4.86
C ILE A 40 -2.88 11.50 -6.20
N MET A 41 -2.39 10.93 -7.31
CA MET A 41 -2.64 11.49 -8.64
C MET A 41 -4.13 11.52 -9.00
N GLY A 42 -4.91 10.55 -8.52
CA GLY A 42 -6.36 10.48 -8.72
C GLY A 42 -7.19 11.45 -7.86
N LEU A 43 -6.59 12.12 -6.86
CA LEU A 43 -7.33 13.07 -6.03
C LEU A 43 -7.68 14.35 -6.81
N PRO A 44 -8.88 14.92 -6.62
CA PRO A 44 -9.32 16.16 -7.27
C PRO A 44 -8.78 17.40 -6.52
N ILE A 45 -7.47 17.41 -6.25
CA ILE A 45 -6.73 18.48 -5.59
C ILE A 45 -5.67 19.05 -6.55
N CYS A 46 -5.12 20.23 -6.25
CA CYS A 46 -4.15 20.87 -7.14
C CYS A 46 -2.80 20.14 -7.13
N GLY A 47 -1.94 20.42 -8.12
CA GLY A 47 -0.64 19.74 -8.25
C GLY A 47 0.26 19.94 -7.03
N GLU A 48 0.32 21.17 -6.51
CA GLU A 48 1.13 21.52 -5.33
C GLU A 48 0.64 20.77 -4.07
N GLU A 49 -0.68 20.66 -3.89
CA GLU A 49 -1.27 19.89 -2.80
C GLU A 49 -0.95 18.39 -2.92
N LYS A 50 -0.87 17.84 -4.14
CA LYS A 50 -0.47 16.43 -4.37
C LYS A 50 0.97 16.19 -3.96
N ASP A 51 1.88 17.10 -4.33
CA ASP A 51 3.29 16.99 -4.03
C ASP A 51 3.54 17.10 -2.52
N GLU A 52 2.90 18.06 -1.85
CA GLU A 52 2.94 18.16 -0.39
C GLU A 52 2.40 16.91 0.30
N LEU A 53 1.27 16.38 -0.18
CA LEU A 53 0.66 15.19 0.39
C LEU A 53 1.58 13.97 0.23
N TYR A 54 2.24 13.84 -0.94
CA TYR A 54 3.20 12.79 -1.19
C TYR A 54 4.39 12.87 -0.22
N ILE A 55 4.98 14.06 -0.02
CA ILE A 55 6.09 14.26 0.92
C ILE A 55 5.69 13.87 2.34
N LYS A 56 4.55 14.41 2.83
CA LYS A 56 4.02 14.10 4.18
C LYS A 56 3.78 12.61 4.38
N ILE A 57 3.27 11.92 3.36
CA ILE A 57 3.00 10.48 3.42
C ILE A 57 4.31 9.68 3.45
N ILE A 58 5.30 10.03 2.61
CA ILE A 58 6.60 9.34 2.58
C ILE A 58 7.38 9.55 3.89
N GLU A 59 7.39 10.77 4.43
CA GLU A 59 8.00 11.06 5.73
C GLU A 59 7.36 10.22 6.84
N ARG A 60 6.03 10.16 6.88
CA ARG A 60 5.30 9.35 7.85
C ARG A 60 5.55 7.85 7.68
N ILE A 61 5.77 7.39 6.45
CA ILE A 61 6.14 5.99 6.20
C ILE A 61 7.55 5.71 6.73
N ARG A 62 8.53 6.59 6.45
CA ARG A 62 9.92 6.48 6.91
C ARG A 62 10.05 6.53 8.43
N LEU A 63 9.30 7.42 9.09
CA LEU A 63 9.29 7.56 10.55
C LEU A 63 8.70 6.36 11.29
N ASN A 64 7.84 5.57 10.63
CA ASN A 64 7.17 4.41 11.23
C ASN A 64 7.91 3.07 11.06
N GLY A 65 9.15 3.10 10.58
CA GLY A 65 10.02 1.94 10.55
C GLY A 65 10.63 1.68 9.17
N GLU A 66 11.96 1.65 9.18
CA GLU A 66 12.90 1.14 8.18
C GLU A 66 13.41 2.13 7.11
N ASN A 67 14.68 2.51 7.30
CA ASN A 67 15.62 2.84 6.24
C ASN A 67 15.44 1.82 5.10
N CYS A 68 15.04 2.30 3.93
CA CYS A 68 15.16 1.52 2.71
C CYS A 68 16.62 1.60 2.27
N ASP A 69 17.43 0.59 2.60
CA ASP A 69 18.64 0.24 1.84
C ASP A 69 18.26 -0.61 0.63
#